data_AF-A0A419GVH7-F1
#
_entry.id   AF-A0A419GVH7-F1
#
_cell.length_a   1.000
_cell.length_b   1.000
_cell.length_c   1.000
_cell.angle_alpha   90.00
_cell.angle_beta   90.00
_cell.angle_gamma   90.00
#
_symmetry.space_group_name_H-M   'P 1'
#
loop_
_entity.id
_entity.type
_entity.pdbx_description
1 polymer ?
#
loop_
_entity_poly.entity_id
_entity_poly.type
_entity_poly.pdbx_seq_one_letter_code
_entity_poly.pdbx_strand_id
1 'polypeptide(L)'
;MSGRSFRQRMLIAGHLLLLVLAACLGVSRQAAAVTAGDSLAGSSGITPAQMEAELRSRNPNHIHPTIADVYGAWGSRFGIRSDLAFAQMLHETGFLRYGGLVQPWQNNFAGIGATGPGNPGRSYPSMNDGVYAHYALLDYYIYVRGIRTLGGLGGTWAVPGHGYGDRIAVYANEMRNYSPAGYWKGNFNETPGVPAARQSTVYYFPWYDNYRPWGFEGDWIIIDNRGMETARVRLTIGSSVVRDPLHPERDYWEVPAAGVITPAAPGVTGGPVKVESLDSQPIMASQRVLYRDSFSEIAGIPAEDLSDTWIFSWYDQRSAGMKNWVLVANMGSQPADVEIRIGGSLVAAYTAAEGTAIQPGQRVTPSFPGLMDGPVEVRSVNGQPLIASQRVIFRESFNETIGDPTAGNSQYLFPWYDSSRANGMYGDWLLITNRDSAPADVDVYISGQLKASYREANGNAIPAGGQVTPAFAGVTGGPVEVRSVNGRRLHVSQRVVFRDSMEEIPGQLFPSPVGLNAEKWFGWYDSRTASSMWGDWIMLVNMGEGDATVYVSLNGGRLRDPANQANDYFTVPEGQVLPLQFRNTAGGHISVLSDHQVLVSQRVLYKYQVSGCGC
;
A
#
# COMPACT_ATOMS: atom_id res chain seq x y z
N MET A 1 36.78 61.70 26.83
CA MET A 1 35.45 62.09 26.29
C MET A 1 35.46 61.80 24.79
N SER A 2 34.54 61.11 24.13
CA SER A 2 33.49 60.14 24.48
C SER A 2 33.33 59.34 23.17
N GLY A 3 33.35 58.02 23.13
CA GLY A 3 32.45 57.15 23.89
C GLY A 3 31.08 56.96 23.19
N ARG A 4 30.88 57.45 21.96
CA ARG A 4 29.57 57.38 21.29
C ARG A 4 29.47 56.57 19.98
N SER A 5 30.54 56.16 19.30
CA SER A 5 30.39 55.48 18.00
C SER A 5 30.35 53.94 18.04
N PHE A 6 30.68 53.29 19.17
CA PHE A 6 30.66 51.83 19.27
C PHE A 6 29.31 51.25 19.74
N ARG A 7 28.56 51.99 20.58
CA ARG A 7 27.25 51.53 21.08
C ARG A 7 26.12 51.60 20.04
N GLN A 8 26.21 52.46 19.02
CA GLN A 8 25.19 52.55 17.96
C GLN A 8 25.32 51.48 16.87
N ARG A 9 26.50 50.89 16.66
CA ARG A 9 26.69 49.79 15.69
C ARG A 9 26.32 48.41 16.26
N MET A 10 26.35 48.26 17.59
CA MET A 10 26.01 47.00 18.27
C MET A 10 24.49 46.81 18.49
N LEU A 11 23.71 47.90 18.50
CA LEU A 11 22.25 47.85 18.64
C LEU A 11 21.53 47.51 17.32
N ILE A 12 22.10 47.84 16.16
CA ILE A 12 21.53 47.50 14.83
C ILE A 12 21.86 46.05 14.44
N ALA A 13 23.02 45.53 14.84
CA ALA A 13 23.38 44.13 14.63
C ALA A 13 22.58 43.16 15.54
N GLY A 14 22.23 43.59 16.76
CA GLY A 14 21.40 42.79 17.68
C GLY A 14 19.92 42.66 17.26
N HIS A 15 19.35 43.69 16.61
CA HIS A 15 17.96 43.65 16.13
C HIS A 15 17.82 42.91 14.78
N LEU A 16 18.84 42.91 13.92
CA LEU A 16 18.82 42.06 12.72
C LEU A 16 18.99 40.57 13.05
N LEU A 17 19.77 40.23 14.08
CA LEU A 17 19.99 38.83 14.47
C LEU A 17 18.76 38.20 15.15
N LEU A 18 17.96 38.99 15.87
CA LEU A 18 16.69 38.54 16.47
C LEU A 18 15.53 38.43 15.46
N LEU A 19 15.52 39.22 14.38
CA LEU A 19 14.53 39.10 13.31
C LEU A 19 14.84 37.96 12.32
N VAL A 20 16.12 37.61 12.13
CA VAL A 20 16.53 36.47 11.28
C VAL A 20 16.35 35.12 12.00
N LEU A 21 16.49 35.07 13.34
CA LEU A 21 16.18 33.87 14.11
C LEU A 21 14.67 33.61 14.31
N ALA A 22 13.81 34.64 14.22
CA ALA A 22 12.36 34.47 14.24
C ALA A 22 11.77 34.07 12.88
N ALA A 23 12.49 34.27 11.77
CA ALA A 23 12.04 33.93 10.42
C ALA A 23 12.40 32.50 9.96
N CYS A 24 13.19 31.75 10.74
CA CYS A 24 13.62 30.38 10.40
C CYS A 24 13.11 29.28 11.37
N LEU A 25 12.18 29.62 12.25
CA LEU A 25 11.39 28.62 13.00
C LEU A 25 9.91 28.81 12.67
N GLY A 26 9.57 28.59 11.40
CA GLY A 26 8.23 28.18 11.01
C GLY A 26 7.96 26.75 11.51
N VAL A 27 8.04 26.54 12.82
CA VAL A 27 7.35 25.41 13.44
C VAL A 27 5.88 25.78 13.33
N SER A 28 5.24 25.34 12.25
CA SER A 28 3.79 25.19 12.27
C SER A 28 3.50 24.35 13.50
N ARG A 29 2.88 24.95 14.53
CA ARG A 29 2.24 24.16 15.58
C ARG A 29 1.16 23.37 14.86
N GLN A 30 1.48 22.15 14.47
CA GLN A 30 0.49 21.21 13.99
C GLN A 30 -0.52 21.06 15.13
N ALA A 31 -1.78 21.40 14.87
CA ALA A 31 -2.81 21.28 15.88
C ALA A 31 -2.82 19.83 16.40
N ALA A 32 -2.86 19.65 17.72
CA ALA A 32 -2.92 18.32 18.31
C ALA A 32 -4.07 17.51 17.69
N ALA A 33 -3.82 16.23 17.46
CA ALA A 33 -4.82 15.32 16.90
C ALA A 33 -6.05 15.28 17.80
N VAL A 34 -7.23 15.26 17.17
CA VAL A 34 -8.49 15.12 17.89
C VAL A 34 -8.57 13.73 18.50
N THR A 35 -9.00 13.63 19.76
CA THR A 35 -9.22 12.34 20.44
C THR A 35 -10.62 12.28 21.05
N ALA A 36 -11.05 11.09 21.47
CA ALA A 36 -12.31 10.94 22.21
C ALA A 36 -12.35 11.75 23.53
N GLY A 37 -11.20 12.14 24.08
CA GLY A 37 -11.11 12.98 25.27
C GLY A 37 -11.42 14.46 25.03
N ASP A 38 -11.49 14.90 23.78
CA ASP A 38 -11.68 16.32 23.47
C ASP A 38 -13.08 16.83 23.79
N SER A 39 -13.14 18.08 24.23
CA SER A 39 -14.37 18.82 24.47
C SER A 39 -15.15 19.05 23.17
N LEU A 40 -16.47 18.86 23.22
CA LEU A 40 -17.42 19.23 22.17
C LEU A 40 -17.71 20.73 22.17
N ALA A 41 -17.63 21.40 23.31
CA ALA A 41 -17.79 22.85 23.41
C ALA A 41 -16.52 23.58 22.93
N GLY A 42 -16.71 24.70 22.25
CA GLY A 42 -15.65 25.58 21.77
C GLY A 42 -15.74 25.89 20.27
N SER A 43 -14.69 26.52 19.75
CA SER A 43 -14.57 26.87 18.33
C SER A 43 -13.87 25.77 17.55
N SER A 44 -14.29 25.55 16.31
CA SER A 44 -13.62 24.63 15.39
C SER A 44 -12.21 25.10 15.04
N GLY A 45 -11.29 24.15 14.91
CA GLY A 45 -9.92 24.41 14.45
C GLY A 45 -9.75 24.39 12.92
N ILE A 46 -10.84 24.14 12.16
CA ILE A 46 -10.84 24.06 10.69
C ILE A 46 -11.99 24.86 10.08
N THR A 47 -11.82 25.20 8.81
CA THR A 47 -12.78 25.99 8.04
C THR A 47 -13.91 25.13 7.45
N PRO A 48 -15.10 25.71 7.18
CA PRO A 48 -16.14 25.05 6.38
C PRO A 48 -15.65 24.49 5.04
N ALA A 49 -14.74 25.17 4.36
CA ALA A 49 -14.15 24.69 3.12
C ALA A 49 -13.40 23.35 3.30
N GLN A 50 -12.69 23.16 4.42
CA GLN A 50 -12.02 21.89 4.72
C GLN A 50 -13.03 20.76 5.01
N MET A 51 -14.13 21.09 5.71
CA MET A 51 -15.21 20.13 6.00
C MET A 51 -15.94 19.69 4.72
N GLU A 52 -16.32 20.65 3.86
CA GLU A 52 -16.98 20.42 2.57
C GLU A 52 -16.11 19.58 1.65
N ALA A 53 -14.80 19.83 1.65
CA ALA A 53 -13.92 19.19 0.71
C ALA A 53 -13.64 17.72 1.06
N GLU A 54 -13.56 17.36 2.36
CA GLU A 54 -13.59 15.96 2.79
C GLU A 54 -14.91 15.28 2.39
N LEU A 55 -16.05 15.95 2.58
CA LEU A 55 -17.35 15.44 2.16
C LEU A 55 -17.36 15.12 0.65
N ARG A 56 -16.93 16.08 -0.18
CA ARG A 56 -16.88 15.93 -1.65
C ARG A 56 -15.87 14.90 -2.11
N SER A 57 -14.77 14.68 -1.39
CA SER A 57 -13.78 13.67 -1.73
C SER A 57 -14.39 12.26 -1.81
N ARG A 58 -15.47 12.01 -1.05
CA ARG A 58 -16.16 10.73 -1.02
C ARG A 58 -17.52 10.80 -1.72
N ASN A 59 -18.29 11.86 -1.51
CA ASN A 59 -19.60 12.04 -2.13
C ASN A 59 -19.66 13.36 -2.91
N PRO A 60 -19.01 13.44 -4.09
CA PRO A 60 -18.93 14.68 -4.86
C PRO A 60 -20.28 15.21 -5.35
N ASN A 61 -21.31 14.34 -5.41
CA ASN A 61 -22.64 14.64 -5.94
C ASN A 61 -23.72 14.74 -4.85
N HIS A 62 -23.34 15.02 -3.60
CA HIS A 62 -24.32 15.18 -2.52
C HIS A 62 -25.33 16.29 -2.82
N ILE A 63 -26.59 16.09 -2.44
CA ILE A 63 -27.72 16.97 -2.78
C ILE A 63 -27.88 18.20 -1.86
N HIS A 64 -26.96 18.37 -0.90
CA HIS A 64 -27.05 19.36 0.17
C HIS A 64 -25.99 20.46 -0.02
N PRO A 65 -26.23 21.44 -0.91
CA PRO A 65 -25.25 22.50 -1.17
C PRO A 65 -24.99 23.32 0.11
N THR A 66 -23.74 23.75 0.30
CA THR A 66 -23.28 24.63 1.40
C THR A 66 -23.50 24.09 2.82
N ILE A 67 -23.75 22.78 2.98
CA ILE A 67 -23.99 22.17 4.29
C ILE A 67 -22.87 22.44 5.30
N ALA A 68 -21.61 22.42 4.87
CA ALA A 68 -20.47 22.74 5.74
C ALA A 68 -20.50 24.17 6.29
N ASP A 69 -20.91 25.16 5.48
CA ASP A 69 -21.04 26.55 5.91
C ASP A 69 -22.15 26.69 6.96
N VAL A 70 -23.26 25.97 6.76
CA VAL A 70 -24.38 25.93 7.71
C VAL A 70 -23.94 25.31 9.04
N TYR A 71 -23.13 24.24 9.01
CA TYR A 71 -22.52 23.69 10.22
C TYR A 71 -21.59 24.68 10.91
N GLY A 72 -20.76 25.41 10.16
CA GLY A 72 -19.87 26.44 10.72
C GLY A 72 -20.65 27.58 11.41
N ALA A 73 -21.73 28.05 10.78
CA ALA A 73 -22.57 29.12 11.29
C ALA A 73 -23.29 28.73 12.59
N TRP A 74 -23.92 27.55 12.63
CA TRP A 74 -24.61 27.09 13.84
C TRP A 74 -23.65 26.70 14.96
N GLY A 75 -22.53 26.05 14.66
CA GLY A 75 -21.52 25.73 15.68
C GLY A 75 -21.03 26.98 16.42
N SER A 76 -20.82 28.07 15.70
CA SER A 76 -20.45 29.37 16.28
C SER A 76 -21.54 29.95 17.19
N ARG A 77 -22.83 29.75 16.86
CA ARG A 77 -23.97 30.25 17.66
C ARG A 77 -24.23 29.45 18.92
N PHE A 78 -24.05 28.13 18.86
CA PHE A 78 -24.22 27.22 19.99
C PHE A 78 -22.95 27.11 20.87
N GLY A 79 -21.82 27.66 20.41
CA GLY A 79 -20.53 27.47 21.09
C GLY A 79 -20.07 26.00 21.06
N ILE A 80 -20.42 25.28 20.00
CA ILE A 80 -20.10 23.86 19.80
C ILE A 80 -19.17 23.74 18.60
N ARG A 81 -18.14 22.89 18.74
CA ARG A 81 -17.12 22.66 17.73
C ARG A 81 -17.73 22.07 16.45
N SER A 82 -17.75 22.89 15.38
CA SER A 82 -18.33 22.48 14.10
C SER A 82 -17.57 21.36 13.42
N ASP A 83 -16.26 21.23 13.64
CA ASP A 83 -15.47 20.09 13.15
C ASP A 83 -15.93 18.77 13.73
N LEU A 84 -16.33 18.73 15.00
CA LEU A 84 -16.82 17.52 15.65
C LEU A 84 -18.26 17.19 15.27
N ALA A 85 -19.15 18.20 15.22
CA ALA A 85 -20.54 18.01 14.79
C ALA A 85 -20.62 17.58 13.31
N PHE A 86 -19.77 18.13 12.44
CA PHE A 86 -19.70 17.71 11.05
C PHE A 86 -19.09 16.32 10.90
N ALA A 87 -18.04 16.00 11.65
CA ALA A 87 -17.47 14.64 11.69
C ALA A 87 -18.50 13.59 12.12
N GLN A 88 -19.32 13.92 13.12
CA GLN A 88 -20.44 13.08 13.54
C GLN A 88 -21.45 12.91 12.40
N MET A 89 -21.82 13.97 11.67
CA MET A 89 -22.69 13.87 10.50
C MET A 89 -22.11 12.96 9.42
N LEU A 90 -20.80 13.06 9.13
CA LEU A 90 -20.14 12.19 8.15
C LEU A 90 -20.27 10.72 8.55
N HIS A 91 -20.09 10.43 9.84
CA HIS A 91 -20.27 9.09 10.40
C HIS A 91 -21.72 8.60 10.28
N GLU A 92 -22.68 9.38 10.80
CA GLU A 92 -24.10 9.01 10.90
C GLU A 92 -24.76 8.80 9.54
N THR A 93 -24.35 9.58 8.54
CA THR A 93 -24.97 9.58 7.20
C THR A 93 -24.16 8.78 6.17
N GLY A 94 -22.95 8.32 6.52
CA GLY A 94 -22.02 7.74 5.56
C GLY A 94 -21.65 8.71 4.44
N PHE A 95 -21.27 9.95 4.80
CA PHE A 95 -20.98 11.06 3.87
C PHE A 95 -22.20 11.47 3.03
N LEU A 96 -23.38 11.61 3.66
CA LEU A 96 -24.65 11.93 3.00
C LEU A 96 -25.08 10.92 1.92
N ARG A 97 -24.59 9.68 1.99
CA ARG A 97 -25.05 8.59 1.10
C ARG A 97 -26.25 7.86 1.65
N TYR A 98 -26.43 7.89 2.97
CA TYR A 98 -27.56 7.29 3.70
C TYR A 98 -27.70 5.79 3.40
N GLY A 99 -27.00 4.95 4.17
CA GLY A 99 -27.03 3.48 4.04
C GLY A 99 -27.91 2.76 5.07
N GLY A 100 -28.69 3.52 5.86
CA GLY A 100 -29.49 3.01 6.98
C GLY A 100 -30.97 3.37 6.86
N LEU A 101 -31.63 3.52 8.02
CA LEU A 101 -33.07 3.80 8.07
C LEU A 101 -33.44 5.21 7.60
N VAL A 102 -32.58 6.18 7.87
CA VAL A 102 -32.78 7.59 7.49
C VAL A 102 -32.43 7.80 6.03
N GLN A 103 -33.24 8.57 5.33
CA GLN A 103 -33.16 8.82 3.90
C GLN A 103 -32.68 10.26 3.57
N PRO A 104 -32.05 10.49 2.40
CA PRO A 104 -31.45 11.79 2.05
C PRO A 104 -32.40 12.98 2.11
N TRP A 105 -33.67 12.79 1.76
CA TRP A 105 -34.69 13.85 1.76
C TRP A 105 -35.21 14.22 3.16
N GLN A 106 -34.90 13.45 4.20
CA GLN A 106 -35.38 13.73 5.55
C GLN A 106 -34.63 14.88 6.22
N ASN A 107 -33.51 15.36 5.66
CA ASN A 107 -32.64 16.37 6.29
C ASN A 107 -32.24 15.99 7.74
N ASN A 108 -32.19 14.70 8.06
CA ASN A 108 -31.85 14.22 9.39
C ASN A 108 -30.41 13.72 9.39
N PHE A 109 -29.50 14.59 9.80
CA PHE A 109 -28.05 14.39 9.66
C PHE A 109 -27.41 13.65 10.83
N ALA A 110 -28.20 13.24 11.82
CA ALA A 110 -27.68 12.66 13.05
C ALA A 110 -28.55 11.51 13.61
N GLY A 111 -29.36 10.88 12.75
CA GLY A 111 -30.18 9.72 13.12
C GLY A 111 -31.31 10.02 14.13
N ILE A 112 -31.74 11.28 14.26
CA ILE A 112 -32.60 11.72 15.35
C ILE A 112 -33.95 11.00 15.30
N GLY A 113 -34.22 10.17 16.31
CA GLY A 113 -35.47 9.44 16.49
C GLY A 113 -35.64 8.19 15.63
N ALA A 114 -34.62 7.76 14.89
CA ALA A 114 -34.68 6.51 14.14
C ALA A 114 -34.48 5.32 15.08
N THR A 115 -35.48 4.44 15.20
CA THR A 115 -35.46 3.33 16.17
C THR A 115 -35.70 1.95 15.55
N GLY A 116 -35.99 1.86 14.24
CA GLY A 116 -36.18 0.60 13.53
C GLY A 116 -36.91 0.78 12.19
N PRO A 117 -37.11 -0.31 11.41
CA PRO A 117 -37.77 -0.25 10.10
C PRO A 117 -39.19 0.38 10.10
N GLY A 118 -39.90 0.32 11.23
CA GLY A 118 -41.22 0.96 11.40
C GLY A 118 -41.19 2.41 11.91
N ASN A 119 -40.00 2.96 12.18
CA ASN A 119 -39.82 4.34 12.63
C ASN A 119 -38.49 4.90 12.05
N PRO A 120 -38.52 5.48 10.83
CA PRO A 120 -37.33 5.95 10.11
C PRO A 120 -36.74 7.24 10.68
N GLY A 121 -37.24 7.70 11.83
CA GLY A 121 -36.79 8.92 12.49
C GLY A 121 -37.46 10.19 11.98
N ARG A 122 -37.03 11.31 12.54
CA ARG A 122 -37.59 12.63 12.23
C ARG A 122 -37.20 13.08 10.83
N SER A 123 -38.06 13.91 10.24
CA SER A 123 -37.78 14.63 9.00
C SER A 123 -37.86 16.14 9.26
N TYR A 124 -36.92 16.89 8.69
CA TYR A 124 -36.83 18.33 8.84
C TYR A 124 -37.13 19.04 7.50
N PRO A 125 -37.86 20.17 7.52
CA PRO A 125 -38.29 20.85 6.29
C PRO A 125 -37.16 21.32 5.38
N SER A 126 -36.00 21.66 5.95
CA SER A 126 -34.82 22.09 5.22
C SER A 126 -33.52 21.52 5.78
N MET A 127 -32.45 21.55 4.98
CA MET A 127 -31.08 21.25 5.43
C MET A 127 -30.70 22.10 6.65
N ASN A 128 -31.04 23.39 6.66
CA ASN A 128 -30.75 24.28 7.78
C ASN A 128 -31.47 23.86 9.07
N ASP A 129 -32.75 23.45 8.97
CA ASP A 129 -33.51 22.97 10.13
C ASP A 129 -32.96 21.65 10.67
N GLY A 130 -32.50 20.77 9.77
CA GLY A 130 -31.83 19.53 10.13
C GLY A 130 -30.52 19.74 10.88
N VAL A 131 -29.67 20.65 10.39
CA VAL A 131 -28.41 21.02 11.06
C VAL A 131 -28.69 21.71 12.39
N TYR A 132 -29.68 22.61 12.44
CA TYR A 132 -30.11 23.24 13.69
C TYR A 132 -30.55 22.19 14.72
N ALA A 133 -31.37 21.21 14.31
CA ALA A 133 -31.83 20.15 15.21
C ALA A 133 -30.68 19.26 15.72
N HIS A 134 -29.68 18.99 14.89
CA HIS A 134 -28.46 18.30 15.31
C HIS A 134 -27.75 19.08 16.42
N TYR A 135 -27.49 20.38 16.22
CA TYR A 135 -26.87 21.22 17.24
C TYR A 135 -27.70 21.39 18.49
N ALA A 136 -29.02 21.56 18.38
CA ALA A 136 -29.91 21.66 19.53
C ALA A 136 -29.87 20.39 20.41
N LEU A 137 -29.74 19.22 19.78
CA LEU A 137 -29.58 17.97 20.52
C LEU A 137 -28.20 17.88 21.18
N LEU A 138 -27.12 18.24 20.47
CA LEU A 138 -25.77 18.31 21.06
C LEU A 138 -25.71 19.28 22.24
N ASP A 139 -26.34 20.45 22.12
CA ASP A 139 -26.46 21.45 23.18
C ASP A 139 -27.10 20.86 24.45
N TYR A 140 -28.21 20.13 24.29
CA TYR A 140 -28.84 19.41 25.40
C TYR A 140 -27.90 18.40 26.06
N TYR A 141 -27.16 17.59 25.28
CA TYR A 141 -26.19 16.65 25.84
C TYR A 141 -25.06 17.35 26.60
N ILE A 142 -24.49 18.40 26.02
CA ILE A 142 -23.32 19.08 26.55
C ILE A 142 -23.67 19.90 27.79
N TYR A 143 -24.69 20.74 27.71
CA TYR A 143 -24.97 21.75 28.73
C TYR A 143 -26.03 21.33 29.73
N VAL A 144 -26.99 20.47 29.35
CA VAL A 144 -28.03 19.99 30.26
C VAL A 144 -27.66 18.66 30.90
N ARG A 145 -27.15 17.70 30.11
CA ARG A 145 -26.74 16.38 30.63
C ARG A 145 -25.29 16.30 31.10
N GLY A 146 -24.48 17.34 30.85
CA GLY A 146 -23.08 17.41 31.27
C GLY A 146 -22.12 16.49 30.50
N ILE A 147 -22.53 16.00 29.32
CA ILE A 147 -21.71 15.14 28.44
C ILE A 147 -20.81 16.03 27.58
N ARG A 148 -19.63 16.36 28.11
CA ARG A 148 -18.76 17.41 27.54
C ARG A 148 -17.78 16.92 26.49
N THR A 149 -17.45 15.63 26.47
CA THR A 149 -16.42 15.07 25.58
C THR A 149 -17.02 14.23 24.46
N LEU A 150 -16.27 14.09 23.37
CA LEU A 150 -16.67 13.28 22.22
C LEU A 150 -16.91 11.81 22.61
N GLY A 151 -16.05 11.24 23.45
CA GLY A 151 -16.20 9.89 24.00
C GLY A 151 -17.42 9.74 24.91
N GLY A 152 -17.83 10.81 25.60
CA GLY A 152 -19.00 10.81 26.47
C GLY A 152 -20.34 10.61 25.73
N LEU A 153 -20.37 10.85 24.41
CA LEU A 153 -21.52 10.53 23.57
C LEU A 153 -21.72 9.01 23.40
N GLY A 154 -20.68 8.20 23.61
CA GLY A 154 -20.78 6.74 23.61
C GLY A 154 -21.68 6.25 24.75
N GLY A 155 -22.66 5.41 24.44
CA GLY A 155 -23.62 4.86 25.41
C GLY A 155 -24.76 5.81 25.77
N THR A 156 -24.77 7.05 25.25
CA THR A 156 -25.82 8.04 25.48
C THR A 156 -26.47 8.51 24.18
N TRP A 157 -25.65 8.93 23.20
CA TRP A 157 -26.08 9.24 21.83
C TRP A 157 -26.25 7.97 20.99
N ALA A 158 -25.26 7.08 21.05
CA ALA A 158 -25.24 5.80 20.36
C ALA A 158 -25.22 4.66 21.38
N VAL A 159 -26.10 3.67 21.24
CA VAL A 159 -26.19 2.50 22.14
C VAL A 159 -25.97 1.22 21.32
N PRO A 160 -25.05 0.31 21.72
CA PRO A 160 -24.25 0.32 22.96
C PRO A 160 -23.06 1.31 22.95
N GLY A 161 -22.71 1.89 21.81
CA GLY A 161 -21.83 3.09 21.74
C GLY A 161 -20.33 2.90 21.94
N HIS A 162 -19.84 1.67 22.05
CA HIS A 162 -18.40 1.40 22.21
C HIS A 162 -17.59 1.98 21.04
N GLY A 163 -16.50 2.71 21.36
CA GLY A 163 -15.61 3.34 20.37
C GLY A 163 -16.28 4.41 19.49
N TYR A 164 -17.45 4.92 19.87
CA TYR A 164 -18.17 5.94 19.07
C TYR A 164 -17.36 7.24 18.95
N GLY A 165 -16.84 7.75 20.07
CA GLY A 165 -16.04 8.97 20.06
C GLY A 165 -14.75 8.84 19.26
N ASP A 166 -14.08 7.68 19.33
CA ASP A 166 -12.87 7.40 18.56
C ASP A 166 -13.15 7.39 17.05
N ARG A 167 -14.28 6.81 16.64
CA ARG A 167 -14.71 6.84 15.23
C ARG A 167 -14.98 8.25 14.72
N ILE A 168 -15.61 9.11 15.51
CA ILE A 168 -15.81 10.52 15.13
C ILE A 168 -14.47 11.26 15.07
N ALA A 169 -13.56 10.99 16.01
CA ALA A 169 -12.23 11.61 16.02
C ALA A 169 -11.44 11.27 14.75
N VAL A 170 -11.62 10.08 14.16
CA VAL A 170 -11.04 9.73 12.85
C VAL A 170 -11.49 10.72 11.78
N TYR A 171 -12.79 10.92 11.60
CA TYR A 171 -13.31 11.87 10.59
C TYR A 171 -12.87 13.31 10.85
N ALA A 172 -12.87 13.75 12.12
CA ALA A 172 -12.41 15.09 12.48
C ALA A 172 -10.93 15.31 12.12
N ASN A 173 -10.09 14.28 12.29
CA ASN A 173 -8.69 14.32 11.89
C ASN A 173 -8.52 14.24 10.37
N GLU A 174 -9.34 13.47 9.65
CA GLU A 174 -9.33 13.45 8.18
C GLU A 174 -9.61 14.84 7.60
N MET A 175 -10.66 15.52 8.07
CA MET A 175 -10.97 16.90 7.66
C MET A 175 -9.86 17.90 7.98
N ARG A 176 -9.17 17.75 9.12
CA ARG A 176 -8.00 18.58 9.49
C ARG A 176 -6.81 18.40 8.57
N ASN A 177 -6.66 17.21 8.01
CA ASN A 177 -5.58 16.88 7.10
C ASN A 177 -5.93 17.22 5.63
N TYR A 178 -7.18 17.63 5.37
CA TYR A 178 -7.60 18.13 4.07
C TYR A 178 -7.14 19.58 3.87
N SER A 179 -6.34 19.82 2.82
CA SER A 179 -5.96 21.17 2.37
C SER A 179 -6.56 21.44 0.98
N PRO A 180 -7.46 22.44 0.83
CA PRO A 180 -8.09 22.78 -0.46
C PRO A 180 -7.11 23.31 -1.53
N ALA A 181 -5.85 23.60 -1.16
CA ALA A 181 -4.76 23.89 -2.09
C ALA A 181 -3.49 23.13 -1.63
N GLY A 182 -2.88 22.34 -2.52
CA GLY A 182 -1.59 21.70 -2.27
C GLY A 182 -1.60 20.29 -1.68
N TYR A 183 -2.64 19.49 -1.95
CA TYR A 183 -2.61 18.07 -1.61
C TYR A 183 -1.60 17.32 -2.49
N TRP A 184 -0.62 16.68 -1.85
CA TRP A 184 0.33 15.79 -2.50
C TRP A 184 -0.25 14.38 -2.49
N LYS A 185 -0.69 13.90 -3.66
CA LYS A 185 -0.91 12.47 -3.87
C LYS A 185 0.43 11.77 -3.89
N GLY A 186 0.45 10.49 -3.55
CA GLY A 186 1.66 9.69 -3.65
C GLY A 186 1.38 8.23 -3.97
N ASN A 187 2.38 7.62 -4.57
CA ASN A 187 2.43 6.20 -4.87
C ASN A 187 3.75 5.63 -4.35
N PHE A 188 3.70 4.38 -3.91
CA PHE A 188 4.80 3.62 -3.34
C PHE A 188 4.80 2.25 -4.02
N ASN A 189 6.00 1.76 -4.39
CA ASN A 189 6.20 0.39 -4.83
C ASN A 189 7.54 -0.10 -4.27
N GLU A 190 7.60 -1.37 -3.84
CA GLU A 190 8.86 -2.00 -3.47
C GLU A 190 8.97 -3.43 -4.00
N THR A 191 10.02 -3.70 -4.79
CA THR A 191 10.26 -5.01 -5.40
C THR A 191 11.53 -5.66 -4.85
N PRO A 192 11.49 -6.95 -4.47
CA PRO A 192 12.69 -7.73 -4.18
C PRO A 192 13.59 -7.87 -5.41
N GLY A 193 14.91 -7.88 -5.20
CA GLY A 193 15.88 -8.16 -6.27
C GLY A 193 15.84 -9.63 -6.70
N VAL A 194 15.86 -9.87 -8.02
CA VAL A 194 15.84 -11.24 -8.56
C VAL A 194 17.24 -11.85 -8.45
N PRO A 195 17.41 -13.01 -7.79
CA PRO A 195 18.70 -13.69 -7.73
C PRO A 195 19.14 -14.19 -9.11
N ALA A 196 20.42 -14.04 -9.46
CA ALA A 196 21.01 -14.50 -10.72
C ALA A 196 20.74 -15.99 -10.98
N ALA A 197 20.83 -16.81 -9.93
CA ALA A 197 20.57 -18.24 -9.99
C ALA A 197 19.07 -18.61 -10.09
N ARG A 198 18.16 -17.63 -10.07
CA ARG A 198 16.73 -17.78 -10.40
C ARG A 198 16.36 -17.13 -11.74
N GLN A 199 17.35 -16.82 -12.58
CA GLN A 199 17.08 -16.50 -13.97
C GLN A 199 16.56 -17.76 -14.67
N SER A 200 15.51 -17.59 -15.47
CA SER A 200 14.86 -18.68 -16.20
C SER A 200 14.76 -18.32 -17.67
N THR A 201 14.43 -19.31 -18.48
CA THR A 201 14.12 -19.13 -19.90
C THR A 201 12.65 -18.86 -20.14
N VAL A 202 11.78 -19.12 -19.14
CA VAL A 202 10.33 -18.93 -19.26
C VAL A 202 9.77 -18.27 -18.00
N TYR A 203 9.05 -17.18 -18.21
CA TYR A 203 8.34 -16.44 -17.16
C TYR A 203 6.86 -16.30 -17.45
N TYR A 204 6.06 -16.25 -16.39
CA TYR A 204 4.62 -16.09 -16.46
C TYR A 204 4.12 -14.90 -15.64
N PHE A 205 3.05 -14.30 -16.15
CA PHE A 205 2.21 -13.35 -15.42
C PHE A 205 0.74 -13.76 -15.56
N PRO A 206 -0.10 -13.57 -14.53
CA PRO A 206 -1.48 -14.03 -14.58
C PRO A 206 -2.36 -13.28 -15.60
N TRP A 207 -1.95 -12.07 -16.00
CA TRP A 207 -2.77 -11.21 -16.86
C TRP A 207 -1.98 -10.09 -17.56
N TYR A 208 -2.67 -9.44 -18.50
CA TYR A 208 -2.25 -8.24 -19.21
C TYR A 208 -3.48 -7.35 -19.51
N ASP A 209 -3.36 -6.04 -19.29
CA ASP A 209 -4.39 -5.03 -19.56
C ASP A 209 -3.77 -3.69 -19.96
N ASN A 210 -3.61 -3.50 -21.27
CA ASN A 210 -3.18 -2.23 -21.83
C ASN A 210 -4.36 -1.52 -22.52
N TYR A 211 -5.52 -1.51 -21.88
CA TYR A 211 -6.76 -0.91 -22.40
C TYR A 211 -7.23 0.29 -21.55
N ARG A 212 -6.97 1.48 -22.08
CA ARG A 212 -7.15 2.79 -21.40
C ARG A 212 -8.51 3.10 -20.78
N PRO A 213 -9.66 2.73 -21.36
CA PRO A 213 -10.95 3.18 -20.85
C PRO A 213 -11.27 2.81 -19.39
N TRP A 214 -10.57 1.85 -18.79
CA TRP A 214 -10.78 1.41 -17.41
C TRP A 214 -9.80 2.01 -16.39
N GLY A 215 -8.99 2.99 -16.82
CA GLY A 215 -8.00 3.67 -15.98
C GLY A 215 -6.58 3.09 -16.06
N PHE A 216 -6.35 2.05 -16.86
CA PHE A 216 -5.01 1.53 -17.17
C PHE A 216 -4.35 2.40 -18.23
N GLU A 217 -3.46 3.30 -17.83
CA GLU A 217 -2.76 4.20 -18.75
C GLU A 217 -1.64 3.49 -19.53
N GLY A 218 -1.15 2.37 -18.98
CA GLY A 218 -0.27 1.45 -19.68
C GLY A 218 0.02 0.18 -18.89
N ASP A 219 0.29 -0.89 -19.60
CA ASP A 219 0.80 -2.17 -19.08
C ASP A 219 1.85 -2.66 -20.06
N TRP A 220 3.03 -3.04 -19.59
CA TRP A 220 4.08 -3.58 -20.44
C TRP A 220 4.93 -4.58 -19.69
N ILE A 221 5.52 -5.48 -20.48
CA ILE A 221 6.50 -6.44 -19.99
C ILE A 221 7.88 -5.84 -20.22
N ILE A 222 8.72 -5.88 -19.20
CA ILE A 222 10.12 -5.51 -19.28
C ILE A 222 10.88 -6.82 -19.40
N ILE A 223 11.64 -6.97 -20.49
CA ILE A 223 12.44 -8.16 -20.75
C ILE A 223 13.89 -7.75 -20.76
N ASP A 224 14.65 -8.36 -19.89
CA ASP A 224 16.04 -8.03 -19.65
C ASP A 224 16.92 -9.23 -19.99
N ASN A 225 17.87 -9.00 -20.89
CA ASN A 225 18.84 -9.96 -21.34
C ASN A 225 20.23 -9.62 -20.80
N ARG A 226 20.73 -10.45 -19.88
CA ARG A 226 22.08 -10.32 -19.32
C ARG A 226 23.11 -11.26 -19.93
N GLY A 227 22.72 -12.03 -20.93
CA GLY A 227 23.67 -12.81 -21.71
C GLY A 227 24.55 -11.93 -22.59
N MET A 228 25.63 -12.54 -23.06
CA MET A 228 26.63 -11.91 -23.93
C MET A 228 26.19 -11.83 -25.40
N GLU A 229 25.08 -12.47 -25.74
CA GLU A 229 24.51 -12.53 -27.08
C GLU A 229 23.08 -11.96 -27.10
N THR A 230 22.59 -11.61 -28.27
CA THR A 230 21.18 -11.21 -28.46
C THR A 230 20.28 -12.41 -28.22
N ALA A 231 19.26 -12.27 -27.36
CA ALA A 231 18.26 -13.29 -27.10
C ALA A 231 17.02 -13.07 -27.99
N ARG A 232 16.47 -14.15 -28.55
CA ARG A 232 15.14 -14.14 -29.18
C ARG A 232 14.10 -14.55 -28.16
N VAL A 233 13.14 -13.67 -27.91
CA VAL A 233 12.12 -13.86 -26.88
C VAL A 233 10.73 -13.77 -27.49
N ARG A 234 9.91 -14.82 -27.30
CA ARG A 234 8.50 -14.81 -27.66
C ARG A 234 7.66 -14.33 -26.49
N LEU A 235 6.79 -13.36 -26.76
CA LEU A 235 5.77 -12.88 -25.82
C LEU A 235 4.39 -13.37 -26.29
N THR A 236 3.64 -14.03 -25.40
CA THR A 236 2.28 -14.51 -25.69
C THR A 236 1.33 -14.01 -24.61
N ILE A 237 0.15 -13.52 -25.01
CA ILE A 237 -0.95 -13.14 -24.13
C ILE A 237 -2.13 -14.05 -24.44
N GLY A 238 -2.49 -14.93 -23.49
CA GLY A 238 -3.44 -16.01 -23.75
C GLY A 238 -2.89 -16.95 -24.83
N SER A 239 -3.57 -17.04 -25.96
CA SER A 239 -3.11 -17.83 -27.13
C SER A 239 -2.47 -16.97 -28.23
N SER A 240 -2.40 -15.65 -28.05
CA SER A 240 -1.98 -14.72 -29.11
C SER A 240 -0.53 -14.27 -28.92
N VAL A 241 0.28 -14.39 -29.98
CA VAL A 241 1.67 -13.90 -29.98
C VAL A 241 1.70 -12.39 -30.17
N VAL A 242 2.42 -11.69 -29.29
CA VAL A 242 2.66 -10.25 -29.38
C VAL A 242 3.89 -10.04 -30.26
N ARG A 243 3.69 -9.43 -31.43
CA ARG A 243 4.75 -9.17 -32.43
C ARG A 243 5.36 -7.79 -32.23
N ASP A 244 6.63 -7.67 -32.60
CA ASP A 244 7.29 -6.37 -32.71
C ASP A 244 6.66 -5.55 -33.84
N PRO A 245 6.08 -4.36 -33.58
CA PRO A 245 5.53 -3.50 -34.62
C PRO A 245 6.56 -3.05 -35.66
N LEU A 246 7.86 -3.00 -35.29
CA LEU A 246 8.95 -2.64 -36.20
C LEU A 246 9.37 -3.82 -37.08
N HIS A 247 9.10 -5.05 -36.63
CA HIS A 247 9.44 -6.31 -37.31
C HIS A 247 8.27 -7.30 -37.30
N PRO A 248 7.13 -6.96 -37.92
CA PRO A 248 5.89 -7.74 -37.82
C PRO A 248 5.97 -9.12 -38.49
N GLU A 249 6.97 -9.36 -39.34
CA GLU A 249 7.24 -10.67 -39.94
C GLU A 249 7.70 -11.72 -38.92
N ARG A 250 8.23 -11.28 -37.77
CA ARG A 250 8.76 -12.14 -36.71
C ARG A 250 7.68 -12.43 -35.67
N ASP A 251 7.76 -13.60 -35.06
CA ASP A 251 6.92 -14.02 -33.92
C ASP A 251 7.70 -13.99 -32.59
N TYR A 252 8.82 -13.26 -32.59
CA TYR A 252 9.72 -13.04 -31.46
C TYR A 252 10.26 -11.62 -31.48
N TRP A 253 10.75 -11.18 -30.33
CA TRP A 253 11.49 -9.94 -30.11
C TRP A 253 12.98 -10.24 -30.01
N GLU A 254 13.83 -9.34 -30.49
CA GLU A 254 15.28 -9.42 -30.24
C GLU A 254 15.62 -8.53 -29.04
N VAL A 255 16.24 -9.13 -28.03
CA VAL A 255 16.74 -8.43 -26.85
C VAL A 255 18.26 -8.37 -26.95
N PRO A 256 18.88 -7.20 -27.18
CA PRO A 256 20.33 -7.10 -27.33
C PRO A 256 21.10 -7.68 -26.14
N ALA A 257 22.34 -8.10 -26.37
CA ALA A 257 23.25 -8.50 -25.28
C ALA A 257 23.38 -7.37 -24.24
N ALA A 258 23.29 -7.74 -22.95
CA ALA A 258 23.23 -6.79 -21.84
C ALA A 258 22.15 -5.69 -21.98
N GLY A 259 21.10 -5.96 -22.76
CA GLY A 259 20.06 -5.01 -23.15
C GLY A 259 18.70 -5.31 -22.54
N VAL A 260 17.83 -4.30 -22.57
CA VAL A 260 16.45 -4.36 -22.08
C VAL A 260 15.52 -3.90 -23.19
N ILE A 261 14.38 -4.57 -23.34
CA ILE A 261 13.26 -4.10 -24.15
C ILE A 261 11.99 -4.03 -23.29
N THR A 262 11.03 -3.19 -23.72
CA THR A 262 9.75 -3.01 -23.03
C THR A 262 8.57 -3.24 -23.97
N PRO A 263 8.36 -4.48 -24.46
CA PRO A 263 7.25 -4.78 -25.35
C PRO A 263 5.91 -4.47 -24.69
N ALA A 264 5.02 -3.89 -25.50
CA ALA A 264 3.65 -3.58 -25.13
C ALA A 264 2.70 -3.98 -26.25
N ALA A 265 1.48 -4.36 -25.89
CA ALA A 265 0.40 -4.70 -26.81
C ALA A 265 -0.78 -3.73 -26.58
N PRO A 266 -0.76 -2.52 -27.18
CA PRO A 266 -1.81 -1.53 -26.97
C PRO A 266 -3.21 -2.07 -27.30
N GLY A 267 -4.17 -1.82 -26.42
CA GLY A 267 -5.56 -2.25 -26.58
C GLY A 267 -5.82 -3.73 -26.31
N VAL A 268 -4.78 -4.51 -25.97
CA VAL A 268 -4.94 -5.92 -25.60
C VAL A 268 -5.29 -6.02 -24.12
N THR A 269 -6.32 -6.82 -23.85
CA THR A 269 -6.64 -7.32 -22.51
C THR A 269 -6.73 -8.83 -22.60
N GLY A 270 -6.15 -9.54 -21.64
CA GLY A 270 -6.04 -10.99 -21.78
C GLY A 270 -4.94 -11.57 -20.91
N GLY A 271 -4.59 -12.81 -21.17
CA GLY A 271 -3.57 -13.56 -20.44
C GLY A 271 -4.04 -14.99 -20.11
N PRO A 272 -3.22 -15.80 -19.42
CA PRO A 272 -1.93 -15.45 -18.82
C PRO A 272 -0.89 -14.99 -19.86
N VAL A 273 0.10 -14.23 -19.40
CA VAL A 273 1.25 -13.82 -20.20
C VAL A 273 2.33 -14.88 -20.07
N LYS A 274 2.95 -15.25 -21.19
CA LYS A 274 4.15 -16.09 -21.26
C LYS A 274 5.27 -15.30 -21.94
N VAL A 275 6.42 -15.23 -21.30
CA VAL A 275 7.68 -14.71 -21.85
C VAL A 275 8.63 -15.88 -21.99
N GLU A 276 9.07 -16.20 -23.20
CA GLU A 276 9.86 -17.40 -23.49
C GLU A 276 11.08 -17.07 -24.33
N SER A 277 12.26 -17.34 -23.79
CA SER A 277 13.53 -17.33 -24.52
C SER A 277 13.58 -18.54 -25.46
N LEU A 278 13.63 -18.27 -26.76
CA LEU A 278 13.66 -19.30 -27.81
C LEU A 278 15.06 -19.91 -28.00
N ASP A 279 16.08 -19.24 -27.48
CA ASP A 279 17.49 -19.61 -27.63
C ASP A 279 18.04 -20.29 -26.37
N SER A 280 17.17 -20.60 -25.40
CA SER A 280 17.56 -21.13 -24.08
C SER A 280 18.49 -20.22 -23.27
N GLN A 281 18.62 -18.95 -23.67
CA GLN A 281 19.36 -17.94 -22.93
C GLN A 281 18.53 -17.48 -21.73
N PRO A 282 19.07 -17.51 -20.50
CA PRO A 282 18.39 -16.97 -19.34
C PRO A 282 18.07 -15.48 -19.53
N ILE A 283 16.85 -15.10 -19.13
CA ILE A 283 16.37 -13.72 -19.16
C ILE A 283 15.81 -13.37 -17.79
N MET A 284 15.42 -12.11 -17.62
CA MET A 284 14.54 -11.69 -16.54
C MET A 284 13.32 -11.00 -17.15
N ALA A 285 12.18 -11.12 -16.46
CA ALA A 285 10.97 -10.42 -16.84
C ALA A 285 10.30 -9.78 -15.62
N SER A 286 9.80 -8.56 -15.79
CA SER A 286 8.85 -7.93 -14.87
C SER A 286 7.67 -7.36 -15.66
N GLN A 287 6.53 -7.19 -15.00
CA GLN A 287 5.37 -6.51 -15.55
C GLN A 287 5.18 -5.21 -14.82
N ARG A 288 5.01 -4.13 -15.57
CA ARG A 288 4.78 -2.79 -15.03
C ARG A 288 3.43 -2.27 -15.49
N VAL A 289 2.68 -1.75 -14.53
CA VAL A 289 1.33 -1.23 -14.71
C VAL A 289 1.30 0.23 -14.26
N LEU A 290 0.81 1.10 -15.13
CA LEU A 290 0.36 2.44 -14.81
C LEU A 290 -1.16 2.44 -14.75
N TYR A 291 -1.70 2.69 -13.56
CA TYR A 291 -3.13 2.82 -13.35
C TYR A 291 -3.42 4.22 -12.84
N ARG A 292 -4.04 5.04 -13.68
CA ARG A 292 -4.26 6.47 -13.44
C ARG A 292 -2.94 7.14 -13.06
N ASP A 293 -2.83 7.57 -11.81
CA ASP A 293 -1.64 8.23 -11.29
C ASP A 293 -0.79 7.31 -10.37
N SER A 294 -1.08 6.00 -10.37
CA SER A 294 -0.35 5.01 -9.59
C SER A 294 0.49 4.10 -10.47
N PHE A 295 1.56 3.59 -9.90
CA PHE A 295 2.52 2.69 -10.52
C PHE A 295 2.57 1.41 -9.70
N SER A 296 2.63 0.26 -10.37
CA SER A 296 2.95 -1.03 -9.76
C SER A 296 3.85 -1.85 -10.69
N GLU A 297 4.81 -2.56 -10.13
CA GLU A 297 5.69 -3.48 -10.83
C GLU A 297 5.92 -4.75 -10.02
N ILE A 298 5.81 -5.89 -10.70
CA ILE A 298 6.04 -7.22 -10.13
C ILE A 298 7.02 -8.02 -10.98
N ALA A 299 7.84 -8.85 -10.32
CA ALA A 299 8.68 -9.81 -11.03
C ALA A 299 7.82 -10.95 -11.62
N GLY A 300 8.22 -11.47 -12.78
CA GLY A 300 7.60 -12.65 -13.37
C GLY A 300 7.90 -13.89 -12.57
N ILE A 301 7.00 -14.87 -12.64
CA ILE A 301 7.18 -16.18 -12.03
C ILE A 301 7.90 -17.12 -13.01
N PRO A 302 9.07 -17.66 -12.66
CA PRO A 302 9.74 -18.70 -13.45
C PRO A 302 8.83 -19.93 -13.65
N ALA A 303 8.93 -20.59 -14.79
CA ALA A 303 8.13 -21.80 -15.07
C ALA A 303 8.35 -22.92 -14.03
N GLU A 304 9.55 -23.04 -13.50
CA GLU A 304 9.92 -23.98 -12.44
C GLU A 304 9.30 -23.67 -11.06
N ASP A 305 8.79 -22.45 -10.87
CA ASP A 305 8.17 -21.99 -9.63
C ASP A 305 6.63 -22.05 -9.67
N LEU A 306 6.07 -22.55 -10.77
CA LEU A 306 4.64 -22.85 -10.84
C LEU A 306 4.28 -23.93 -9.82
N SER A 307 3.15 -23.73 -9.15
CA SER A 307 2.69 -24.58 -8.06
C SER A 307 1.21 -24.90 -8.19
N ASP A 308 0.79 -26.02 -7.62
CA ASP A 308 -0.63 -26.34 -7.48
C ASP A 308 -1.30 -25.53 -6.36
N THR A 309 -0.52 -24.86 -5.49
CA THR A 309 -1.02 -24.16 -4.30
C THR A 309 -0.35 -22.79 -4.18
N TRP A 310 -1.16 -21.76 -3.99
CA TRP A 310 -0.73 -20.36 -3.88
C TRP A 310 -1.44 -19.69 -2.71
N ILE A 311 -0.70 -18.91 -1.91
CA ILE A 311 -1.26 -18.24 -0.73
C ILE A 311 -1.04 -16.73 -0.78
N PHE A 312 -2.05 -16.01 -0.32
CA PHE A 312 -2.00 -14.58 -0.01
C PHE A 312 -2.33 -14.38 1.46
N SER A 313 -1.78 -13.35 2.06
CA SER A 313 -2.03 -13.07 3.47
C SER A 313 -3.44 -12.57 3.74
N TRP A 314 -4.15 -11.93 2.81
CA TRP A 314 -5.44 -11.30 3.16
C TRP A 314 -6.31 -10.91 1.96
N TYR A 315 -7.63 -11.02 2.12
CA TYR A 315 -8.63 -10.51 1.18
C TYR A 315 -9.44 -9.36 1.78
N ASP A 316 -9.71 -8.32 0.99
CA ASP A 316 -10.63 -7.26 1.40
C ASP A 316 -11.39 -6.67 0.21
N GLN A 317 -12.69 -6.95 0.16
CA GLN A 317 -13.67 -6.24 -0.66
C GLN A 317 -14.89 -5.81 0.17
N ARG A 318 -14.69 -5.63 1.49
CA ARG A 318 -15.69 -5.10 2.42
C ARG A 318 -15.40 -3.63 2.75
N SER A 319 -14.13 -3.27 2.86
CA SER A 319 -13.71 -1.92 3.22
C SER A 319 -14.06 -0.91 2.13
N ALA A 320 -14.46 0.29 2.56
CA ALA A 320 -14.79 1.37 1.65
C ALA A 320 -13.56 1.77 0.81
N GLY A 321 -13.75 1.82 -0.52
CA GLY A 321 -12.67 2.14 -1.46
C GLY A 321 -11.76 0.97 -1.79
N MET A 322 -11.99 -0.24 -1.27
CA MET A 322 -11.27 -1.44 -1.68
C MET A 322 -12.06 -2.20 -2.74
N LYS A 323 -11.39 -2.56 -3.85
CA LYS A 323 -11.83 -3.59 -4.77
C LYS A 323 -10.73 -4.62 -4.90
N ASN A 324 -11.11 -5.90 -4.95
CA ASN A 324 -10.15 -6.97 -4.82
C ASN A 324 -10.57 -8.16 -5.68
N TRP A 325 -9.64 -8.68 -6.46
CA TRP A 325 -9.83 -9.84 -7.32
C TRP A 325 -8.74 -10.86 -7.03
N VAL A 326 -9.12 -12.13 -7.04
CA VAL A 326 -8.16 -13.24 -7.07
C VAL A 326 -8.04 -13.68 -8.52
N LEU A 327 -6.85 -13.65 -9.08
CA LEU A 327 -6.58 -14.05 -10.46
C LEU A 327 -5.91 -15.42 -10.43
N VAL A 328 -6.45 -16.36 -11.21
CA VAL A 328 -5.93 -17.72 -11.28
C VAL A 328 -5.84 -18.15 -12.73
N ALA A 329 -4.65 -18.54 -13.18
CA ALA A 329 -4.44 -19.07 -14.52
C ALA A 329 -3.91 -20.51 -14.46
N ASN A 330 -4.45 -21.35 -15.35
CA ASN A 330 -4.01 -22.74 -15.49
C ASN A 330 -2.83 -22.80 -16.48
N MET A 331 -1.67 -23.19 -15.96
CA MET A 331 -0.44 -23.32 -16.73
C MET A 331 -0.15 -24.76 -17.14
N GLY A 332 -1.00 -25.70 -16.71
CA GLY A 332 -0.94 -27.11 -17.06
C GLY A 332 -1.43 -27.41 -18.48
N SER A 333 -1.31 -28.67 -18.86
CA SER A 333 -1.76 -29.18 -20.17
C SER A 333 -3.16 -29.80 -20.13
N GLN A 334 -3.76 -29.92 -18.95
CA GLN A 334 -5.11 -30.46 -18.73
C GLN A 334 -6.00 -29.45 -17.99
N PRO A 335 -7.33 -29.58 -18.03
CA PRO A 335 -8.22 -28.76 -17.23
C PRO A 335 -7.86 -28.82 -15.74
N ALA A 336 -7.82 -27.66 -15.08
CA ALA A 336 -7.53 -27.54 -13.66
C ALA A 336 -8.82 -27.45 -12.84
N ASP A 337 -8.97 -28.36 -11.89
CA ASP A 337 -9.97 -28.26 -10.83
C ASP A 337 -9.38 -27.42 -9.71
N VAL A 338 -9.98 -26.27 -9.41
CA VAL A 338 -9.42 -25.25 -8.50
C VAL A 338 -10.41 -24.90 -7.40
N GLU A 339 -9.92 -24.84 -6.16
CA GLU A 339 -10.62 -24.32 -5.00
C GLU A 339 -9.97 -23.03 -4.52
N ILE A 340 -10.79 -22.04 -4.14
CA ILE A 340 -10.35 -20.80 -3.50
C ILE A 340 -10.95 -20.76 -2.09
N ARG A 341 -10.09 -20.70 -1.08
CA ARG A 341 -10.46 -20.55 0.33
C ARG A 341 -10.03 -19.21 0.88
N ILE A 342 -10.84 -18.59 1.72
CA ILE A 342 -10.52 -17.35 2.44
C ILE A 342 -10.90 -17.56 3.91
N GLY A 343 -9.96 -17.34 4.82
CA GLY A 343 -10.16 -17.64 6.25
C GLY A 343 -10.47 -19.12 6.50
N GLY A 344 -9.92 -20.02 5.66
CA GLY A 344 -10.19 -21.45 5.67
C GLY A 344 -11.55 -21.87 5.07
N SER A 345 -12.45 -20.92 4.78
CA SER A 345 -13.76 -21.20 4.18
C SER A 345 -13.66 -21.28 2.66
N LEU A 346 -14.27 -22.31 2.04
CA LEU A 346 -14.37 -22.40 0.58
C LEU A 346 -15.32 -21.31 0.04
N VAL A 347 -14.79 -20.41 -0.79
CA VAL A 347 -15.56 -19.27 -1.35
C VAL A 347 -15.82 -19.40 -2.85
N ALA A 348 -15.02 -20.19 -3.57
CA ALA A 348 -15.25 -20.53 -4.97
C ALA A 348 -14.62 -21.89 -5.31
N ALA A 349 -15.23 -22.57 -6.27
CA ALA A 349 -14.68 -23.77 -6.89
C ALA A 349 -14.90 -23.71 -8.41
N TYR A 350 -13.94 -24.23 -9.16
CA TYR A 350 -13.97 -24.40 -10.61
C TYR A 350 -13.65 -25.85 -10.90
N THR A 351 -14.60 -26.64 -11.37
CA THR A 351 -14.42 -28.10 -11.46
C THR A 351 -14.92 -28.66 -12.79
N ALA A 352 -14.33 -29.78 -13.22
CA ALA A 352 -14.76 -30.48 -14.41
C ALA A 352 -16.18 -31.04 -14.25
N ALA A 353 -16.54 -31.48 -13.04
CA ALA A 353 -17.87 -31.97 -12.70
C ALA A 353 -18.97 -30.91 -12.92
N GLU A 354 -18.66 -29.64 -12.67
CA GLU A 354 -19.56 -28.51 -12.90
C GLU A 354 -19.40 -27.87 -14.29
N GLY A 355 -18.49 -28.38 -15.12
CA GLY A 355 -18.17 -27.80 -16.43
C GLY A 355 -17.46 -26.44 -16.36
N THR A 356 -16.90 -26.07 -15.20
CA THR A 356 -16.27 -24.77 -14.92
C THR A 356 -14.75 -24.85 -14.74
N ALA A 357 -14.15 -26.05 -14.86
CA ALA A 357 -12.70 -26.23 -14.78
C ALA A 357 -11.94 -25.27 -15.70
N ILE A 358 -10.86 -24.70 -15.18
CA ILE A 358 -10.04 -23.73 -15.90
C ILE A 358 -9.27 -24.49 -16.98
N GLN A 359 -9.57 -24.23 -18.26
CA GLN A 359 -8.91 -24.90 -19.37
C GLN A 359 -7.42 -24.49 -19.49
N PRO A 360 -6.56 -25.32 -20.11
CA PRO A 360 -5.16 -24.98 -20.34
C PRO A 360 -4.99 -23.60 -20.99
N GLY A 361 -4.11 -22.76 -20.42
CA GLY A 361 -3.87 -21.41 -20.92
C GLY A 361 -5.04 -20.44 -20.76
N GLN A 362 -6.08 -20.82 -19.99
CA GLN A 362 -7.17 -19.92 -19.59
C GLN A 362 -6.98 -19.46 -18.15
N ARG A 363 -7.79 -18.47 -17.77
CA ARG A 363 -7.78 -17.89 -16.42
C ARG A 363 -9.18 -17.49 -15.96
N VAL A 364 -9.31 -17.31 -14.66
CA VAL A 364 -10.50 -16.75 -13.99
C VAL A 364 -10.08 -15.61 -13.07
N THR A 365 -10.99 -14.68 -12.84
CA THR A 365 -10.74 -13.48 -12.01
C THR A 365 -11.89 -13.19 -11.03
N PRO A 366 -12.26 -14.13 -10.14
CA PRO A 366 -13.35 -13.93 -9.19
C PRO A 366 -13.11 -12.76 -8.23
N SER A 367 -14.21 -12.20 -7.74
CA SER A 367 -14.25 -11.22 -6.66
C SER A 367 -15.39 -11.57 -5.70
N PHE A 368 -15.24 -11.23 -4.42
CA PHE A 368 -16.13 -11.63 -3.34
C PHE A 368 -16.60 -10.38 -2.55
N PRO A 369 -17.55 -9.58 -3.08
CA PRO A 369 -18.02 -8.36 -2.43
C PRO A 369 -18.53 -8.59 -1.01
N GLY A 370 -18.16 -7.70 -0.08
CA GLY A 370 -18.56 -7.79 1.32
C GLY A 370 -17.71 -8.76 2.17
N LEU A 371 -16.81 -9.53 1.56
CA LEU A 371 -15.87 -10.39 2.26
C LEU A 371 -14.60 -9.62 2.64
N MET A 372 -14.10 -9.88 3.84
CA MET A 372 -12.82 -9.39 4.33
C MET A 372 -12.31 -10.35 5.40
N ASP A 373 -11.32 -11.16 5.02
CA ASP A 373 -10.73 -12.20 5.87
C ASP A 373 -9.43 -12.73 5.23
N GLY A 374 -8.69 -13.58 5.93
CA GLY A 374 -7.44 -14.18 5.45
C GLY A 374 -7.01 -15.38 6.31
N PRO A 375 -6.06 -16.20 5.82
CA PRO A 375 -5.37 -16.09 4.54
C PRO A 375 -6.28 -16.47 3.35
N VAL A 376 -5.81 -16.16 2.14
CA VAL A 376 -6.40 -16.65 0.90
C VAL A 376 -5.55 -17.81 0.38
N GLU A 377 -6.17 -18.94 0.10
CA GLU A 377 -5.53 -20.12 -0.50
C GLU A 377 -6.20 -20.41 -1.84
N VAL A 378 -5.39 -20.54 -2.90
CA VAL A 378 -5.81 -21.03 -4.21
C VAL A 378 -5.12 -22.37 -4.43
N ARG A 379 -5.89 -23.43 -4.67
CA ARG A 379 -5.36 -24.78 -4.82
C ARG A 379 -5.97 -25.51 -6.02
N SER A 380 -5.13 -26.05 -6.89
CA SER A 380 -5.53 -27.07 -7.85
C SER A 380 -5.65 -28.41 -7.13
N VAL A 381 -6.86 -28.95 -7.04
CA VAL A 381 -7.13 -30.23 -6.36
C VAL A 381 -6.74 -31.45 -7.20
N ASN A 382 -6.58 -31.26 -8.51
CA ASN A 382 -6.08 -32.28 -9.44
C ASN A 382 -4.61 -32.07 -9.84
N GLY A 383 -3.87 -31.25 -9.10
CA GLY A 383 -2.42 -31.10 -9.21
C GLY A 383 -1.93 -30.41 -10.49
N GLN A 384 -2.77 -29.64 -11.18
CA GLN A 384 -2.31 -28.84 -12.32
C GLN A 384 -1.49 -27.64 -11.82
N PRO A 385 -0.37 -27.29 -12.49
CA PRO A 385 0.38 -26.10 -12.14
C PRO A 385 -0.42 -24.85 -12.45
N LEU A 386 -0.51 -23.97 -11.45
CA LEU A 386 -1.19 -22.69 -11.54
C LEU A 386 -0.19 -21.54 -11.44
N ILE A 387 -0.64 -20.36 -11.84
CA ILE A 387 -0.15 -19.08 -11.33
C ILE A 387 -1.32 -18.31 -10.74
N ALA A 388 -1.13 -17.72 -9.56
CA ALA A 388 -2.16 -16.92 -8.91
C ALA A 388 -1.61 -15.61 -8.37
N SER A 389 -2.42 -14.56 -8.50
CA SER A 389 -2.15 -13.25 -7.95
C SER A 389 -3.40 -12.62 -7.35
N GLN A 390 -3.20 -11.56 -6.58
CA GLN A 390 -4.24 -10.72 -6.05
C GLN A 390 -4.11 -9.32 -6.62
N ARG A 391 -5.21 -8.82 -7.17
CA ARG A 391 -5.32 -7.47 -7.70
C ARG A 391 -6.13 -6.62 -6.74
N VAL A 392 -5.58 -5.48 -6.34
CA VAL A 392 -6.25 -4.53 -5.45
C VAL A 392 -6.34 -3.16 -6.13
N ILE A 393 -7.54 -2.60 -6.15
CA ILE A 393 -7.73 -1.16 -6.34
C ILE A 393 -8.10 -0.59 -4.98
N PHE A 394 -7.22 0.23 -4.43
CA PHE A 394 -7.48 0.99 -3.21
C PHE A 394 -7.66 2.46 -3.58
N ARG A 395 -8.89 2.95 -3.41
CA ARG A 395 -9.33 4.27 -3.87
C ARG A 395 -9.09 4.41 -5.36
N GLU A 396 -8.04 5.14 -5.73
CA GLU A 396 -7.64 5.41 -7.12
C GLU A 396 -6.25 4.84 -7.44
N SER A 397 -5.69 4.04 -6.54
CA SER A 397 -4.40 3.39 -6.69
C SER A 397 -4.55 1.90 -7.01
N PHE A 398 -3.54 1.36 -7.67
CA PHE A 398 -3.43 -0.04 -8.06
C PHE A 398 -2.26 -0.71 -7.35
N ASN A 399 -2.49 -1.94 -6.88
CA ASN A 399 -1.45 -2.85 -6.40
C ASN A 399 -1.75 -4.27 -6.92
N GLU A 400 -0.71 -4.96 -7.36
CA GLU A 400 -0.75 -6.39 -7.67
C GLU A 400 0.22 -7.13 -6.75
N THR A 401 -0.23 -8.23 -6.16
CA THR A 401 0.62 -9.09 -5.34
C THR A 401 0.57 -10.51 -5.86
N ILE A 402 1.71 -11.06 -6.25
CA ILE A 402 1.81 -12.48 -6.59
C ILE A 402 1.72 -13.31 -5.30
N GLY A 403 0.96 -14.41 -5.35
CA GLY A 403 0.86 -15.32 -4.21
C GLY A 403 2.20 -16.00 -3.95
N ASP A 404 2.39 -16.51 -2.73
CA ASP A 404 3.54 -17.32 -2.39
C ASP A 404 3.27 -18.78 -2.79
N PRO A 405 3.96 -19.33 -3.81
CA PRO A 405 3.78 -20.71 -4.25
C PRO A 405 4.51 -21.70 -3.34
N THR A 406 5.32 -21.22 -2.40
CA THR A 406 6.12 -22.07 -1.53
C THR A 406 5.27 -22.66 -0.41
N ALA A 407 5.82 -23.68 0.25
CA ALA A 407 5.24 -24.26 1.45
C ALA A 407 5.29 -23.32 2.68
N GLY A 408 5.85 -22.11 2.53
CA GLY A 408 6.17 -21.19 3.62
C GLY A 408 7.55 -21.45 4.24
N ASN A 409 8.00 -20.53 5.08
CA ASN A 409 9.28 -20.62 5.79
C ASN A 409 9.14 -20.18 7.26
N SER A 410 10.11 -20.48 8.10
CA SER A 410 10.11 -20.09 9.52
C SER A 410 10.57 -18.66 9.75
N GLN A 411 11.18 -17.99 8.76
CA GLN A 411 11.72 -16.64 8.93
C GLN A 411 11.55 -15.80 7.66
N TYR A 412 11.12 -14.55 7.87
CA TYR A 412 10.87 -13.56 6.82
C TYR A 412 11.48 -12.21 7.22
N LEU A 413 11.98 -11.48 6.23
CA LEU A 413 12.61 -10.17 6.40
C LEU A 413 11.97 -9.10 5.53
N PHE A 414 11.97 -7.88 6.06
CA PHE A 414 11.67 -6.65 5.32
C PHE A 414 12.74 -5.61 5.61
N PRO A 415 13.04 -4.70 4.67
CA PRO A 415 14.09 -3.72 4.90
C PRO A 415 13.73 -2.63 5.89
N TRP A 416 12.46 -2.48 6.27
CA TRP A 416 12.00 -1.32 7.03
C TRP A 416 10.59 -1.47 7.57
N TYR A 417 10.26 -0.60 8.52
CA TYR A 417 8.94 -0.33 9.02
C TYR A 417 8.80 1.17 9.27
N ASP A 418 7.69 1.77 8.85
CA ASP A 418 7.39 3.19 9.05
C ASP A 418 5.89 3.42 9.21
N SER A 419 5.47 3.62 10.46
CA SER A 419 4.09 4.00 10.81
C SER A 419 3.91 5.51 11.03
N SER A 420 4.90 6.33 10.64
CA SER A 420 4.89 7.77 10.89
C SER A 420 4.16 8.53 9.79
N ARG A 421 3.03 9.16 10.18
CA ARG A 421 2.30 10.08 9.31
C ARG A 421 3.12 11.27 8.84
N ALA A 422 4.16 11.67 9.57
CA ALA A 422 5.06 12.74 9.16
C ALA A 422 5.79 12.41 7.84
N ASN A 423 6.00 11.12 7.55
CA ASN A 423 6.64 10.65 6.33
C ASN A 423 5.64 10.44 5.17
N GLY A 424 4.34 10.58 5.44
CA GLY A 424 3.26 10.25 4.51
C GLY A 424 2.76 8.82 4.64
N MET A 425 3.19 8.07 5.65
CA MET A 425 2.71 6.72 5.95
C MET A 425 1.44 6.80 6.80
N TYR A 426 0.29 6.49 6.20
CA TYR A 426 -1.02 6.47 6.87
C TYR A 426 -1.33 5.12 7.51
N GLY A 427 -0.56 4.09 7.14
CA GLY A 427 -0.48 2.83 7.86
C GLY A 427 0.66 1.97 7.33
N ASP A 428 1.20 1.15 8.23
CA ASP A 428 2.18 0.11 7.94
C ASP A 428 1.94 -0.99 8.96
N TRP A 429 1.74 -2.23 8.54
CA TRP A 429 1.52 -3.36 9.43
C TRP A 429 1.90 -4.67 8.76
N LEU A 430 2.20 -5.66 9.58
CA LEU A 430 2.53 -7.01 9.10
C LEU A 430 1.27 -7.86 9.07
N LEU A 431 1.22 -8.82 8.17
CA LEU A 431 0.23 -9.89 8.12
C LEU A 431 0.99 -11.20 8.22
N ILE A 432 0.77 -11.94 9.30
CA ILE A 432 1.53 -13.14 9.65
C ILE A 432 0.57 -14.32 9.72
N THR A 433 0.68 -15.23 8.75
CA THR A 433 -0.16 -16.42 8.63
C THR A 433 0.63 -17.67 9.05
N ASN A 434 0.04 -18.52 9.89
CA ASN A 434 0.55 -19.84 10.21
C ASN A 434 0.11 -20.84 9.14
N ARG A 435 1.07 -21.48 8.46
CA ARG A 435 0.83 -22.45 7.38
C ARG A 435 0.73 -23.90 7.86
N ASP A 436 0.99 -24.15 9.14
CA ASP A 436 1.02 -25.49 9.71
C ASP A 436 -0.28 -25.85 10.46
N SER A 437 -0.42 -27.15 10.74
CA SER A 437 -1.56 -27.76 11.44
C SER A 437 -1.49 -27.66 12.96
N ALA A 438 -0.46 -27.01 13.51
CA ALA A 438 -0.29 -26.78 14.93
C ALA A 438 0.06 -25.31 15.18
N PRO A 439 -0.14 -24.78 16.41
CA PRO A 439 0.09 -23.36 16.66
C PRO A 439 1.54 -22.94 16.43
N ALA A 440 1.71 -21.69 15.99
CA ALA A 440 3.00 -21.07 15.74
C ALA A 440 3.35 -20.05 16.82
N ASP A 441 4.52 -20.24 17.42
CA ASP A 441 5.14 -19.27 18.28
C ASP A 441 6.00 -18.34 17.41
N VAL A 442 5.74 -17.04 17.47
CA VAL A 442 6.35 -16.06 16.54
C VAL A 442 6.86 -14.84 17.30
N ASP A 443 8.06 -14.38 16.93
CA ASP A 443 8.60 -13.09 17.33
C ASP A 443 8.68 -12.14 16.15
N VAL A 444 8.48 -10.85 16.44
CA VAL A 444 8.67 -9.74 15.51
C VAL A 444 9.70 -8.79 16.07
N TYR A 445 10.78 -8.54 15.32
CA TYR A 445 11.81 -7.57 15.64
C TYR A 445 11.80 -6.42 14.65
N ILE A 446 12.09 -5.20 15.13
CA ILE A 446 12.34 -4.02 14.28
C ILE A 446 13.60 -3.35 14.81
N SER A 447 14.60 -3.18 13.95
CA SER A 447 15.94 -2.69 14.33
C SER A 447 16.55 -3.49 15.48
N GLY A 448 16.44 -4.82 15.41
CA GLY A 448 16.91 -5.75 16.44
C GLY A 448 16.14 -5.72 17.77
N GLN A 449 15.14 -4.84 17.92
CA GLN A 449 14.33 -4.75 19.14
C GLN A 449 13.07 -5.59 19.01
N LEU A 450 12.79 -6.45 19.99
CA LEU A 450 11.55 -7.24 20.04
C LEU A 450 10.34 -6.31 20.18
N LYS A 451 9.39 -6.40 19.23
CA LYS A 451 8.17 -5.58 19.19
C LYS A 451 6.90 -6.36 19.50
N ALA A 452 6.84 -7.62 19.10
CA ALA A 452 5.73 -8.52 19.45
C ALA A 452 6.23 -9.95 19.65
N SER A 453 5.53 -10.69 20.52
CA SER A 453 5.74 -12.11 20.74
C SER A 453 4.40 -12.82 20.91
N TYR A 454 4.20 -13.88 20.14
CA TYR A 454 3.05 -14.77 20.16
C TYR A 454 3.54 -16.14 20.64
N ARG A 455 2.94 -16.65 21.72
CA ARG A 455 3.39 -17.87 22.41
C ARG A 455 2.23 -18.70 22.91
N GLU A 456 2.33 -20.01 22.79
CA GLU A 456 1.38 -20.94 23.41
C GLU A 456 1.40 -20.78 24.94
N ALA A 457 2.58 -20.58 25.53
CA ALA A 457 2.76 -20.35 26.97
C ALA A 457 1.98 -19.13 27.50
N ASN A 458 1.70 -18.15 26.63
CA ASN A 458 0.94 -16.95 26.96
C ASN A 458 -0.53 -17.03 26.47
N GLY A 459 -0.95 -18.17 25.92
CA GLY A 459 -2.29 -18.37 25.37
C GLY A 459 -2.59 -17.55 24.11
N ASN A 460 -1.57 -17.02 23.42
CA ASN A 460 -1.73 -16.13 22.27
C ASN A 460 -0.91 -16.54 21.03
N ALA A 461 -0.44 -17.79 20.95
CA ALA A 461 0.15 -18.33 19.72
C ALA A 461 -0.80 -18.18 18.53
N ILE A 462 -0.23 -18.10 17.33
CA ILE A 462 -1.03 -18.06 16.10
C ILE A 462 -1.60 -19.47 15.87
N PRO A 463 -2.92 -19.67 15.88
CA PRO A 463 -3.52 -20.99 15.70
C PRO A 463 -3.14 -21.62 14.36
N ALA A 464 -3.33 -22.93 14.23
CA ALA A 464 -3.18 -23.64 12.95
C ALA A 464 -4.04 -23.00 11.86
N GLY A 465 -3.43 -22.66 10.71
CA GLY A 465 -4.11 -21.92 9.63
C GLY A 465 -4.53 -20.48 9.98
N GLY A 466 -4.25 -20.03 11.21
CA GLY A 466 -4.64 -18.72 11.71
C GLY A 466 -3.70 -17.62 11.27
N GLN A 467 -4.09 -16.38 11.58
CA GLN A 467 -3.36 -15.18 11.20
C GLN A 467 -3.42 -14.11 12.28
N VAL A 468 -2.38 -13.28 12.34
CA VAL A 468 -2.34 -12.05 13.15
C VAL A 468 -1.85 -10.88 12.31
N THR A 469 -2.28 -9.66 12.66
CA THR A 469 -1.94 -8.43 11.91
C THR A 469 -1.33 -7.35 12.82
N PRO A 470 -0.12 -7.53 13.36
CA PRO A 470 0.47 -6.55 14.27
C PRO A 470 0.80 -5.22 13.57
N ALA A 471 0.46 -4.13 14.25
CA ALA A 471 0.85 -2.77 13.90
C ALA A 471 1.52 -2.08 15.09
N PHE A 472 2.54 -1.28 14.82
CA PHE A 472 3.41 -0.66 15.83
C PHE A 472 3.40 0.85 15.68
N ALA A 473 2.38 1.51 16.23
CA ALA A 473 2.19 2.95 16.09
C ALA A 473 3.41 3.77 16.57
N GLY A 474 3.85 4.73 15.76
CA GLY A 474 4.97 5.61 16.05
C GLY A 474 6.34 4.96 15.91
N VAL A 475 6.42 3.71 15.44
CA VAL A 475 7.68 3.04 15.14
C VAL A 475 8.11 3.38 13.72
N THR A 476 9.38 3.75 13.59
CA THR A 476 10.11 3.84 12.33
C THR A 476 11.47 3.14 12.51
N GLY A 477 11.93 2.42 11.49
CA GLY A 477 13.20 1.70 11.57
C GLY A 477 13.28 0.55 10.59
N GLY A 478 14.20 -0.36 10.86
CA GLY A 478 14.55 -1.49 10.02
C GLY A 478 15.89 -2.10 10.44
N PRO A 479 16.19 -3.34 10.04
CA PRO A 479 15.31 -4.23 9.31
C PRO A 479 14.17 -4.77 10.19
N VAL A 480 13.13 -5.31 9.55
CA VAL A 480 12.06 -6.06 10.20
C VAL A 480 12.35 -7.54 10.04
N GLU A 481 12.25 -8.28 11.13
CA GLU A 481 12.40 -9.73 11.15
C GLU A 481 11.16 -10.36 11.80
N VAL A 482 10.59 -11.34 11.12
CA VAL A 482 9.52 -12.19 11.65
C VAL A 482 10.02 -13.62 11.70
N ARG A 483 10.06 -14.22 12.89
CA ARG A 483 10.61 -15.56 13.09
C ARG A 483 9.64 -16.45 13.87
N SER A 484 9.34 -17.61 13.32
CA SER A 484 8.75 -18.71 14.09
C SER A 484 9.82 -19.34 14.97
N VAL A 485 9.63 -19.27 16.29
CA VAL A 485 10.61 -19.81 17.24
C VAL A 485 10.45 -21.30 17.50
N ASN A 486 9.29 -21.86 17.16
CA ASN A 486 9.03 -23.30 17.20
C ASN A 486 9.15 -23.96 15.81
N GLY A 487 9.75 -23.26 14.83
CA GLY A 487 10.06 -23.78 13.50
C GLY A 487 8.86 -24.01 12.59
N ARG A 488 7.69 -23.44 12.91
CA ARG A 488 6.49 -23.52 12.06
C ARG A 488 6.67 -22.70 10.80
N ARG A 489 6.07 -23.19 9.73
CA ARG A 489 6.03 -22.47 8.45
C ARG A 489 5.03 -21.33 8.55
N LEU A 490 5.50 -20.16 8.16
CA LEU A 490 4.72 -18.93 8.09
C LEU A 490 4.55 -18.54 6.61
N HIS A 491 3.61 -17.63 6.38
CA HIS A 491 3.60 -16.74 5.23
C HIS A 491 3.43 -15.33 5.77
N VAL A 492 4.29 -14.40 5.35
CA VAL A 492 4.34 -13.05 5.91
C VAL A 492 4.40 -12.02 4.80
N SER A 493 3.58 -11.00 4.92
CA SER A 493 3.62 -9.81 4.08
C SER A 493 3.53 -8.53 4.92
N GLN A 494 3.93 -7.41 4.32
CA GLN A 494 3.85 -6.09 4.92
C GLN A 494 2.90 -5.25 4.07
N ARG A 495 1.87 -4.69 4.71
CA ARG A 495 0.93 -3.78 4.06
C ARG A 495 1.25 -2.35 4.42
N VAL A 496 1.41 -1.53 3.39
CA VAL A 496 1.74 -0.12 3.49
C VAL A 496 0.61 0.69 2.89
N VAL A 497 0.15 1.72 3.59
CA VAL A 497 -0.73 2.76 3.06
C VAL A 497 0.07 4.05 3.03
N PHE A 498 0.55 4.41 1.86
CA PHE A 498 1.29 5.63 1.64
C PHE A 498 0.42 6.65 0.93
N ARG A 499 0.02 7.70 1.67
CA ARG A 499 -0.93 8.73 1.21
C ARG A 499 -2.23 8.11 0.70
N ASP A 500 -2.40 8.10 -0.62
CA ASP A 500 -3.58 7.60 -1.32
C ASP A 500 -3.38 6.23 -1.96
N SER A 501 -2.15 5.71 -1.87
CA SER A 501 -1.78 4.40 -2.37
C SER A 501 -1.71 3.37 -1.26
N MET A 502 -1.93 2.12 -1.65
CA MET A 502 -1.65 0.96 -0.81
C MET A 502 -0.78 -0.01 -1.60
N GLU A 503 0.16 -0.64 -0.91
CA GLU A 503 1.02 -1.68 -1.44
C GLU A 503 1.05 -2.84 -0.45
N GLU A 504 1.02 -4.07 -0.97
CA GLU A 504 1.28 -5.28 -0.21
C GLU A 504 2.61 -5.87 -0.68
N ILE A 505 3.56 -5.98 0.25
CA ILE A 505 4.93 -6.42 -0.04
C ILE A 505 5.09 -7.83 0.53
N PRO A 506 5.35 -8.86 -0.30
CA PRO A 506 5.72 -10.18 0.18
C PRO A 506 7.04 -10.15 0.95
N GLY A 507 7.09 -10.83 2.09
CA GLY A 507 8.33 -10.95 2.86
C GLY A 507 9.38 -11.76 2.11
N GLN A 508 10.64 -11.36 2.22
CA GLN A 508 11.74 -12.12 1.64
C GLN A 508 12.21 -13.21 2.60
N LEU A 509 12.50 -14.40 2.07
CA LEU A 509 12.95 -15.55 2.86
C LEU A 509 14.36 -15.30 3.42
N PHE A 510 14.59 -15.72 4.67
CA PHE A 510 15.92 -15.74 5.27
C PHE A 510 16.20 -17.06 6.00
N PRO A 511 17.42 -17.63 5.91
CA PRO A 511 18.45 -17.28 4.92
C PRO A 511 17.92 -17.44 3.48
N SER A 512 18.45 -16.64 2.57
CA SER A 512 18.09 -16.69 1.15
C SER A 512 18.36 -18.11 0.61
N PRO A 513 17.39 -18.75 -0.07
CA PRO A 513 17.53 -20.14 -0.55
C PRO A 513 18.59 -20.31 -1.63
N VAL A 514 19.12 -19.21 -2.17
CA VAL A 514 20.04 -19.18 -3.32
C VAL A 514 21.52 -19.07 -2.92
N GLY A 515 21.84 -19.22 -1.63
CA GLY A 515 23.22 -19.23 -1.10
C GLY A 515 23.86 -17.84 -0.96
N LEU A 516 25.05 -17.80 -0.34
CA LEU A 516 25.93 -16.63 -0.27
C LEU A 516 26.44 -16.27 -1.67
N ASN A 517 26.70 -14.98 -1.96
CA ASN A 517 27.22 -14.46 -3.23
C ASN A 517 26.29 -14.52 -4.46
N ALA A 518 25.00 -14.81 -4.29
CA ALA A 518 24.07 -14.72 -5.41
C ALA A 518 23.81 -13.25 -5.78
N GLU A 519 24.37 -12.82 -6.92
CA GLU A 519 24.12 -11.49 -7.49
C GLU A 519 22.61 -11.26 -7.64
N LYS A 520 22.12 -10.12 -7.16
CA LYS A 520 20.71 -9.70 -7.26
C LYS A 520 20.57 -8.65 -8.34
N TRP A 521 19.49 -8.73 -9.09
CA TRP A 521 19.31 -7.92 -10.29
C TRP A 521 17.98 -7.16 -10.28
N PHE A 522 18.01 -5.98 -10.89
CA PHE A 522 16.85 -5.17 -11.23
C PHE A 522 16.93 -4.77 -12.70
N GLY A 523 15.78 -4.79 -13.38
CA GLY A 523 15.70 -4.49 -14.82
C GLY A 523 15.86 -3.00 -15.16
N TRP A 524 15.81 -2.12 -14.16
CA TRP A 524 15.87 -0.68 -14.36
C TRP A 524 16.23 0.05 -13.06
N TYR A 525 16.67 1.29 -13.20
CA TYR A 525 16.79 2.26 -12.12
C TYR A 525 16.55 3.66 -12.66
N ASP A 526 15.77 4.47 -11.95
CA ASP A 526 15.52 5.86 -12.29
C ASP A 526 15.43 6.72 -11.03
N SER A 527 16.46 7.52 -10.79
CA SER A 527 16.50 8.53 -9.75
C SER A 527 16.49 9.95 -10.30
N ARG A 528 16.30 10.13 -11.63
CA ARG A 528 16.14 11.47 -12.18
C ARG A 528 14.94 12.08 -11.48
N THR A 529 15.14 13.24 -10.85
CA THR A 529 14.05 13.99 -10.25
C THR A 529 13.17 14.56 -11.37
N ALA A 530 12.36 13.73 -12.01
CA ALA A 530 11.16 14.18 -12.68
C ALA A 530 10.29 14.86 -11.60
N SER A 531 9.50 15.86 -11.97
CA SER A 531 8.73 16.69 -11.03
C SER A 531 7.80 15.91 -10.08
N SER A 532 7.55 14.62 -10.35
CA SER A 532 6.70 13.73 -9.56
C SER A 532 7.43 12.54 -8.88
N MET A 533 8.67 12.20 -9.26
CA MET A 533 9.39 11.07 -8.66
C MET A 533 10.34 11.58 -7.58
N TRP A 534 10.09 11.18 -6.34
CA TRP A 534 10.81 11.66 -5.17
C TRP A 534 12.06 10.83 -4.87
N GLY A 535 12.07 9.58 -5.33
CA GLY A 535 13.29 8.81 -5.45
C GLY A 535 13.06 7.34 -5.77
N ASP A 536 14.17 6.72 -6.13
CA ASP A 536 14.35 5.30 -6.36
C ASP A 536 15.59 4.87 -5.55
N TRP A 537 15.40 3.97 -4.60
CA TRP A 537 16.42 3.51 -3.67
C TRP A 537 16.67 2.02 -3.83
N ILE A 538 17.94 1.62 -3.77
CA ILE A 538 18.31 0.25 -3.52
C ILE A 538 18.52 0.08 -2.02
N MET A 539 17.67 -0.73 -1.40
CA MET A 539 17.72 -1.05 0.03
C MET A 539 18.59 -2.28 0.21
N LEU A 540 19.66 -2.15 0.98
CA LEU A 540 20.54 -3.26 1.35
C LEU A 540 20.37 -3.57 2.82
N VAL A 541 20.17 -4.83 3.17
CA VAL A 541 20.04 -5.27 4.56
C VAL A 541 21.01 -6.41 4.81
N ASN A 542 21.84 -6.25 5.83
CA ASN A 542 22.73 -7.32 6.28
C ASN A 542 22.19 -7.94 7.57
N MET A 543 21.79 -9.21 7.50
CA MET A 543 21.41 -10.03 8.66
C MET A 543 22.41 -11.16 8.94
N GLY A 544 23.55 -11.18 8.23
CA GLY A 544 24.66 -12.09 8.51
C GLY A 544 25.56 -11.54 9.62
N GLU A 545 26.42 -12.42 10.16
CA GLU A 545 27.44 -12.03 11.14
C GLU A 545 28.52 -11.18 10.47
N GLY A 546 28.88 -10.04 11.08
CA GLY A 546 29.91 -9.12 10.58
C GLY A 546 29.44 -8.15 9.48
N ASP A 547 30.33 -7.21 9.14
CA ASP A 547 30.05 -6.19 8.13
C ASP A 547 30.11 -6.76 6.70
N ALA A 548 29.08 -6.50 5.90
CA ALA A 548 29.01 -6.96 4.52
C ALA A 548 29.68 -5.97 3.57
N THR A 549 30.49 -6.51 2.65
CA THR A 549 30.98 -5.81 1.46
C THR A 549 29.97 -6.00 0.34
N VAL A 550 29.47 -4.90 -0.22
CA VAL A 550 28.47 -4.92 -1.28
C VAL A 550 28.96 -4.14 -2.49
N TYR A 551 29.02 -4.79 -3.64
CA TYR A 551 29.30 -4.18 -4.94
C TYR A 551 27.97 -3.89 -5.64
N VAL A 552 27.73 -2.63 -5.99
CA VAL A 552 26.58 -2.24 -6.80
C VAL A 552 27.06 -1.80 -8.17
N SER A 553 26.52 -2.39 -9.22
CA SER A 553 26.82 -2.02 -10.60
C SER A 553 25.59 -1.45 -11.28
N LEU A 554 25.78 -0.42 -12.09
CA LEU A 554 24.77 0.13 -12.99
C LEU A 554 25.30 0.04 -14.42
N ASN A 555 24.55 -0.60 -15.31
CA ASN A 555 24.98 -0.84 -16.70
C ASN A 555 26.36 -1.51 -16.79
N GLY A 556 26.65 -2.45 -15.88
CA GLY A 556 27.93 -3.13 -15.75
C GLY A 556 29.07 -2.31 -15.13
N GLY A 557 28.89 -1.00 -14.91
CA GLY A 557 29.88 -0.15 -14.25
C GLY A 557 29.69 -0.16 -12.73
N ARG A 558 30.75 -0.49 -11.97
CA ARG A 558 30.73 -0.43 -10.49
C ARG A 558 30.55 1.01 -10.01
N LEU A 559 29.63 1.18 -9.08
CA LEU A 559 29.39 2.45 -8.40
C LEU A 559 30.35 2.61 -7.22
N ARG A 560 30.76 3.85 -6.98
CA ARG A 560 31.67 4.20 -5.88
C ARG A 560 30.89 4.70 -4.68
N ASP A 561 31.38 4.41 -3.49
CA ASP A 561 30.82 4.93 -2.26
C ASP A 561 31.01 6.46 -2.20
N PRO A 562 29.92 7.25 -2.11
CA PRO A 562 30.02 8.70 -1.95
C PRO A 562 30.78 9.13 -0.68
N ALA A 563 30.74 8.33 0.39
CA ALA A 563 31.45 8.60 1.63
C ALA A 563 32.95 8.27 1.53
N ASN A 564 33.33 7.35 0.65
CA ASN A 564 34.72 7.01 0.36
C ASN A 564 34.92 6.65 -1.12
N GLN A 565 35.24 7.67 -1.93
CA GLN A 565 35.37 7.50 -3.39
C GLN A 565 36.50 6.56 -3.83
N ALA A 566 37.42 6.18 -2.93
CA ALA A 566 38.43 5.17 -3.22
C ALA A 566 37.82 3.76 -3.33
N ASN A 567 36.69 3.51 -2.66
CA ASN A 567 35.99 2.24 -2.65
C ASN A 567 35.00 2.16 -3.81
N ASP A 568 35.06 1.06 -4.57
CA ASP A 568 34.06 0.64 -5.56
C ASP A 568 33.04 -0.35 -4.95
N TYR A 569 32.92 -0.32 -3.62
CA TYR A 569 32.04 -1.13 -2.80
C TYR A 569 31.46 -0.30 -1.66
N PHE A 570 30.37 -0.80 -1.08
CA PHE A 570 29.66 -0.25 0.07
C PHE A 570 29.79 -1.21 1.25
N THR A 571 29.82 -0.67 2.45
CA THR A 571 29.82 -1.47 3.69
C THR A 571 28.46 -1.41 4.34
N VAL A 572 27.84 -2.56 4.57
CA VAL A 572 26.56 -2.68 5.28
C VAL A 572 26.80 -3.38 6.61
N PRO A 573 26.77 -2.65 7.74
CA PRO A 573 27.04 -3.26 9.03
C PRO A 573 26.03 -4.34 9.40
N GLU A 574 26.44 -5.28 10.26
CA GLU A 574 25.56 -6.33 10.79
C GLU A 574 24.28 -5.75 11.41
N GLY A 575 23.14 -6.33 11.04
CA GLY A 575 21.81 -5.95 11.54
C GLY A 575 21.32 -4.57 11.08
N GLN A 576 21.98 -3.95 10.10
CA GLN A 576 21.65 -2.61 9.60
C GLN A 576 21.06 -2.63 8.20
N VAL A 577 20.46 -1.48 7.85
CA VAL A 577 19.91 -1.17 6.53
C VAL A 577 20.70 -0.02 5.94
N LEU A 578 21.17 -0.18 4.70
CA LEU A 578 21.81 0.87 3.92
C LEU A 578 20.92 1.23 2.71
N PRO A 579 20.20 2.36 2.75
CA PRO A 579 19.50 2.88 1.58
C PRO A 579 20.48 3.59 0.64
N LEU A 580 20.55 3.15 -0.62
CA LEU A 580 21.39 3.77 -1.65
C LEU A 580 20.53 4.49 -2.69
N GLN A 581 20.87 5.75 -2.96
CA GLN A 581 20.26 6.54 -4.04
C GLN A 581 21.35 7.19 -4.90
N PHE A 582 21.35 6.90 -6.18
CA PHE A 582 22.33 7.39 -7.14
C PHE A 582 21.71 8.53 -7.96
N ARG A 583 21.74 9.77 -7.47
CA ARG A 583 21.01 10.92 -8.06
C ARG A 583 21.31 11.16 -9.55
N ASN A 584 20.34 11.75 -10.26
CA ASN A 584 20.44 12.14 -11.68
C ASN A 584 20.77 10.98 -12.62
N THR A 585 20.43 9.77 -12.22
CA THR A 585 20.70 8.55 -12.96
C THR A 585 19.39 8.02 -13.48
N ALA A 586 19.29 7.66 -14.76
CA ALA A 586 18.14 6.86 -15.16
C ALA A 586 18.36 6.03 -16.38
N GLY A 587 17.60 4.95 -16.41
CA GLY A 587 17.74 3.90 -17.40
C GLY A 587 18.95 3.05 -17.05
N GLY A 588 18.77 1.75 -17.15
CA GLY A 588 19.85 0.81 -16.96
C GLY A 588 19.60 -0.18 -15.85
N HIS A 589 20.21 -1.33 -16.01
CA HIS A 589 20.08 -2.42 -15.06
C HIS A 589 20.98 -2.20 -13.84
N ILE A 590 20.49 -2.66 -12.70
CA ILE A 590 21.28 -2.72 -11.47
C ILE A 590 21.63 -4.16 -11.15
N SER A 591 22.87 -4.34 -10.69
CA SER A 591 23.36 -5.56 -10.05
C SER A 591 23.87 -5.27 -8.65
N VAL A 592 23.65 -6.22 -7.76
CA VAL A 592 24.14 -6.18 -6.38
C VAL A 592 24.79 -7.51 -6.06
N LEU A 593 26.09 -7.49 -5.81
CA LEU A 593 26.87 -8.64 -5.37
C LEU A 593 27.38 -8.38 -3.96
N SER A 594 27.28 -9.36 -3.07
CA SER A 594 27.81 -9.24 -1.70
C SER A 594 28.53 -10.51 -1.28
N ASP A 595 29.53 -10.35 -0.42
CA ASP A 595 30.22 -11.42 0.29
C ASP A 595 29.39 -12.04 1.44
N HIS A 596 28.27 -11.42 1.82
CA HIS A 596 27.33 -11.91 2.84
C HIS A 596 25.93 -12.17 2.25
N GLN A 597 25.06 -12.77 3.06
CA GLN A 597 23.63 -12.84 2.71
C GLN A 597 23.00 -11.48 2.99
N VAL A 598 22.85 -10.71 1.92
CA VAL A 598 22.12 -9.44 1.96
C VAL A 598 20.74 -9.59 1.35
N LEU A 599 19.74 -9.04 2.04
CA LEU A 599 18.44 -8.77 1.42
C LEU A 599 18.57 -7.50 0.59
N VAL A 600 17.99 -7.53 -0.61
CA VAL A 600 18.04 -6.43 -1.56
C VAL A 600 16.64 -6.18 -2.10
N SER A 601 16.21 -4.92 -2.08
CA SER A 601 14.98 -4.47 -2.74
C SER A 601 15.17 -3.12 -3.40
N GLN A 602 14.32 -2.81 -4.37
CA GLN A 602 14.22 -1.50 -4.99
C GLN A 602 12.93 -0.83 -4.50
N ARG A 603 13.05 0.37 -3.93
CA ARG A 603 11.92 1.17 -3.46
C ARG A 603 11.76 2.40 -4.32
N VAL A 604 10.56 2.59 -4.86
CA VAL A 604 10.21 3.76 -5.66
C VAL A 604 9.11 4.55 -4.96
N LEU A 605 9.30 5.86 -4.86
CA LEU A 605 8.32 6.79 -4.28
C LEU A 605 8.00 7.91 -5.27
N TYR A 606 6.71 8.04 -5.58
CA TYR A 606 6.15 9.15 -6.34
C TYR A 606 5.32 10.06 -5.43
N LYS A 607 5.44 11.37 -5.63
CA LYS A 607 4.55 12.39 -5.07
C LYS A 607 4.32 13.48 -6.09
N TYR A 608 3.08 13.86 -6.32
CA TYR A 608 2.76 15.01 -7.16
C TYR A 608 1.66 15.84 -6.51
N GLN A 609 1.75 17.15 -6.73
CA GLN A 609 0.80 18.11 -6.18
C GLN A 609 -0.40 18.20 -7.12
N VAL A 610 -1.59 17.97 -6.58
CA VAL A 610 -2.83 18.22 -7.33
C VAL A 610 -3.06 19.73 -7.31
N SER A 611 -2.87 20.40 -8.46
CA SER A 611 -3.30 21.77 -8.64
C SER A 611 -4.82 21.81 -8.62
N GLY A 612 -5.41 22.49 -7.63
CA GLY A 612 -6.85 22.76 -7.64
C GLY A 612 -7.21 23.48 -8.92
N CYS A 613 -8.28 23.04 -9.60
CA CYS A 613 -8.88 23.84 -10.65
C CYS A 613 -9.18 25.22 -10.04
N GLY A 614 -8.49 26.25 -10.52
CA GLY A 614 -8.86 27.62 -10.22
C GLY A 614 -10.31 27.81 -10.67
N CYS A 615 -11.19 28.05 -9.72
CA CYS A 615 -12.53 28.55 -10.00
C CYS A 615 -12.44 29.95 -10.60
#